data_AF-A0A928DY56-F1
#
_entry.id   AF-A0A928DY56-F1
#
_cell.length_a   1.000
_cell.length_b   1.000
_cell.length_c   1.000
_cell.angle_alpha   90.00
_cell.angle_beta   90.00
_cell.angle_gamma   90.00
#
_symmetry.space_group_name_H-M   'P 1'
#
loop_
_entity.id
_entity.type
_entity.pdbx_description
1 polymer ?
#
loop_
_entity_poly.entity_id
_entity_poly.type
_entity_poly.pdbx_seq_one_letter_code
_entity_poly.pdbx_strand_id
1 'polypeptide(L)'
;MENLEKDFFDEKTRTENSMPNLLPGFAGTEEDFRKQEQRMEGWTNLIVFGIVLLVMLPIFLFGDFIFRTPSEDHFLTGIPIGDFHSLQPVTGKEFPPATSEFLNKTLFVILWGPWDDHSGKLLRRLWSPLQKAGKNPNFQVIPIAYYAKTNVPINWYEMGQLERDHFLQQKKREEIRLNQVIEQCFRAYGFHFSNVWWDPADRFRLDLIDSVRHEKPSAKRKIDGIGFPTILHVEHGIIRNVWTSGTNDDWQQMDEVLTIIAAEAKLK
;
A
#
# COMPACT_ATOMS: atom_id res chain seq x y z
N MET A 1 -12.58 46.40 49.76
CA MET A 1 -12.42 46.32 48.29
C MET A 1 -13.47 47.23 47.67
N GLU A 2 -13.27 48.53 47.82
CA GLU A 2 -14.09 49.61 47.24
C GLU A 2 -13.09 50.53 46.55
N ASN A 3 -12.89 50.36 45.22
CA ASN A 3 -12.25 51.34 44.31
C ASN A 3 -12.02 50.81 42.86
N LEU A 4 -12.84 49.90 42.34
CA LEU A 4 -12.68 49.38 40.97
C LEU A 4 -13.90 49.59 40.05
N GLU A 5 -14.96 50.24 40.53
CA GLU A 5 -16.20 50.47 39.77
C GLU A 5 -16.39 51.90 39.22
N LYS A 6 -15.45 52.82 39.48
CA LYS A 6 -15.62 54.23 39.08
C LYS A 6 -14.94 54.65 37.77
N ASP A 7 -14.03 53.84 37.23
CA ASP A 7 -13.31 54.22 36.00
C ASP A 7 -13.97 53.73 34.69
N PHE A 8 -15.03 52.90 34.78
CA PHE A 8 -15.72 52.38 33.58
C PHE A 8 -16.94 53.21 33.12
N PHE A 9 -17.34 54.23 33.87
CA PHE A 9 -18.54 55.02 33.56
C PHE A 9 -18.26 56.42 32.97
N ASP A 10 -17.00 56.85 32.87
CA ASP A 10 -16.62 58.14 32.27
C ASP A 10 -16.21 58.06 30.78
N GLU A 11 -16.21 56.87 30.17
CA GLU A 11 -15.80 56.68 28.76
C GLU A 11 -16.97 56.65 27.77
N LYS A 12 -18.23 56.68 28.23
CA LYS A 12 -19.44 56.64 27.38
C LYS A 12 -20.07 57.99 27.03
N THR A 13 -19.46 59.10 27.44
CA THR A 13 -19.95 60.47 27.17
C THR A 13 -18.99 61.31 26.30
N ARG A 14 -18.01 60.67 25.66
CA ARG A 14 -17.10 61.31 24.67
C ARG A 14 -17.13 60.60 23.32
N THR A 15 -18.30 60.48 22.71
CA THR A 15 -18.44 60.06 21.29
C THR A 15 -19.52 60.83 20.53
N GLU A 16 -19.88 62.02 21.00
CA GLU A 16 -20.64 63.01 20.23
C GLU A 16 -19.91 64.36 20.31
N ASN A 17 -18.82 64.52 19.54
CA ASN A 17 -18.30 65.80 19.00
C ASN A 17 -16.87 65.66 18.46
N SER A 18 -16.70 64.86 17.41
CA SER A 18 -15.50 64.96 16.57
C SER A 18 -15.81 64.53 15.15
N MET A 19 -16.60 65.33 14.42
CA MET A 19 -16.38 65.41 12.99
C MET A 19 -14.95 65.95 12.79
N PRO A 20 -14.02 65.19 12.20
CA PRO A 20 -12.70 65.70 11.92
C PRO A 20 -12.81 66.88 10.95
N ASN A 21 -12.10 67.97 11.24
CA ASN A 21 -11.91 69.08 10.32
C ASN A 21 -11.39 68.54 8.98
N LEU A 22 -12.28 68.46 7.98
CA LEU A 22 -11.91 68.23 6.60
C LEU A 22 -11.10 69.45 6.14
N LEU A 23 -9.89 69.18 5.64
CA LEU A 23 -9.00 70.20 5.07
C LEU A 23 -9.76 71.05 4.03
N PRO A 24 -9.62 72.39 4.05
CA PRO A 24 -10.28 73.26 3.08
C PRO A 24 -9.75 72.95 1.68
N GLY A 25 -10.59 72.32 0.85
CA GLY A 25 -10.24 71.84 -0.49
C GLY A 25 -11.02 70.59 -0.94
N PHE A 26 -11.68 69.88 -0.03
CA PHE A 26 -12.48 68.68 -0.35
C PHE A 26 -13.97 68.87 -0.01
N ALA A 27 -14.65 69.80 -0.70
CA ALA A 27 -16.12 69.77 -0.77
C ALA A 27 -16.54 68.73 -1.83
N GLY A 28 -16.22 67.45 -1.57
CA GLY A 28 -16.81 66.34 -2.31
C GLY A 28 -18.26 66.19 -1.88
N THR A 29 -19.17 65.96 -2.82
CA THR A 29 -20.54 65.58 -2.50
C THR A 29 -20.54 64.21 -1.80
N GLU A 30 -21.58 63.88 -1.04
CA GLU A 30 -21.74 62.53 -0.45
C GLU A 30 -21.59 61.41 -1.51
N GLU A 31 -21.97 61.73 -2.75
CA GLU A 31 -21.79 60.87 -3.91
C GLU A 31 -20.31 60.63 -4.27
N ASP A 32 -19.44 61.63 -4.07
CA ASP A 32 -17.99 61.50 -4.30
C ASP A 32 -17.32 60.64 -3.23
N PHE A 33 -17.79 60.70 -1.97
CA PHE A 33 -17.35 59.81 -0.90
C PHE A 33 -17.76 58.37 -1.16
N ARG A 34 -19.01 58.12 -1.58
CA ARG A 34 -19.48 56.78 -1.97
C ARG A 34 -18.71 56.23 -3.18
N LYS A 35 -18.41 57.07 -4.18
CA LYS A 35 -17.56 56.69 -5.33
C LYS A 35 -16.12 56.37 -4.91
N GLN A 36 -15.56 57.07 -3.92
CA GLN A 36 -14.24 56.73 -3.37
C GLN A 36 -14.26 55.43 -2.57
N GLU A 37 -15.26 55.23 -1.72
CA GLU A 37 -15.42 54.00 -0.92
C GLU A 37 -15.57 52.78 -1.83
N GLN A 38 -16.43 52.85 -2.84
CA GLN A 38 -16.61 51.77 -3.83
C GLN A 38 -15.33 51.49 -4.63
N ARG A 39 -14.52 52.53 -4.93
CA ARG A 39 -13.19 52.35 -5.55
C ARG A 39 -12.25 51.61 -4.58
N MET A 40 -12.18 52.02 -3.31
CA MET A 40 -11.33 51.37 -2.30
C MET A 40 -11.73 49.91 -2.03
N GLU A 41 -13.02 49.58 -2.03
CA GLU A 41 -13.50 48.20 -1.98
C GLU A 41 -13.07 47.39 -3.21
N GLY A 42 -13.17 47.99 -4.41
CA GLY A 42 -12.69 47.37 -5.66
C GLY A 42 -11.19 47.06 -5.64
N TRP A 43 -10.37 47.97 -5.14
CA TRP A 43 -8.92 47.77 -4.98
C TRP A 43 -8.60 46.69 -3.94
N THR A 44 -9.31 46.68 -2.82
CA THR A 44 -9.16 45.65 -1.78
C THR A 44 -9.49 44.26 -2.32
N ASN A 45 -10.60 44.12 -3.04
CA ASN A 45 -11.02 42.85 -3.65
C ASN A 45 -10.02 42.35 -4.71
N LEU A 46 -9.44 43.26 -5.50
CA LEU A 46 -8.41 42.91 -6.50
C LEU A 46 -7.14 42.38 -5.84
N ILE A 47 -6.70 43.01 -4.74
CA ILE A 47 -5.51 42.57 -3.99
C ILE A 47 -5.76 41.20 -3.34
N VAL A 48 -6.92 41.01 -2.71
CA VAL A 48 -7.30 39.72 -2.11
C VAL A 48 -7.33 38.62 -3.17
N PHE A 49 -7.94 38.88 -4.35
CA PHE A 49 -7.95 37.92 -5.45
C PHE A 49 -6.54 37.59 -5.94
N GLY A 50 -5.68 38.59 -6.09
CA GLY A 50 -4.28 38.42 -6.49
C GLY A 50 -3.49 37.55 -5.50
N ILE A 51 -3.68 37.75 -4.18
CA ILE A 51 -3.03 36.94 -3.14
C ILE A 51 -3.56 35.50 -3.17
N VAL A 52 -4.87 35.30 -3.26
CA VAL A 52 -5.46 33.95 -3.37
C VAL A 52 -4.91 33.22 -4.59
N LEU A 53 -4.83 33.89 -5.74
CA LEU A 53 -4.26 33.30 -6.96
C LEU A 53 -2.77 32.98 -6.78
N LEU A 54 -1.98 33.88 -6.18
CA LEU A 54 -0.55 33.69 -5.92
C LEU A 54 -0.29 32.53 -4.94
N VAL A 55 -1.20 32.26 -4.00
CA VAL A 55 -1.08 31.15 -3.06
C VAL A 55 -1.58 29.83 -3.67
N MET A 56 -2.66 29.86 -4.45
CA MET A 56 -3.25 28.66 -5.06
C MET A 56 -2.44 28.15 -6.26
N LEU A 57 -1.82 29.03 -7.05
CA LEU A 57 -1.05 28.64 -8.24
C LEU A 57 0.14 27.74 -7.90
N PRO A 58 0.97 28.02 -6.87
CA PRO A 58 2.02 27.10 -6.42
C PRO A 58 1.45 25.79 -5.86
N ILE A 59 0.34 25.82 -5.14
CA ILE A 59 -0.30 24.58 -4.65
C ILE A 59 -0.77 23.73 -5.83
N PHE A 60 -1.23 24.33 -6.91
CA PHE A 60 -1.64 23.60 -8.12
C PHE A 60 -0.45 23.10 -8.94
N LEU A 61 0.58 23.94 -9.13
CA LEU A 61 1.77 23.64 -9.92
C LEU A 61 2.71 22.65 -9.21
N PHE A 62 2.84 22.77 -7.88
CA PHE A 62 3.70 21.93 -7.05
C PHE A 62 2.92 20.90 -6.24
N GLY A 63 1.59 20.97 -6.17
CA GLY A 63 0.77 19.92 -5.56
C GLY A 63 1.00 18.61 -6.27
N ASP A 64 1.05 18.61 -7.61
CA ASP A 64 1.38 17.40 -8.36
C ASP A 64 2.81 16.92 -8.08
N PHE A 65 3.75 17.78 -7.64
CA PHE A 65 5.11 17.37 -7.23
C PHE A 65 5.20 16.90 -5.78
N ILE A 66 4.42 17.48 -4.87
CA ILE A 66 4.37 17.13 -3.44
C ILE A 66 3.51 15.87 -3.21
N PHE A 67 2.46 15.66 -4.01
CA PHE A 67 1.58 14.49 -3.97
C PHE A 67 2.00 13.37 -4.94
N ARG A 68 2.86 13.64 -5.95
CA ARG A 68 3.68 12.59 -6.56
C ARG A 68 4.84 12.26 -5.62
N THR A 69 4.51 11.75 -4.45
CA THR A 69 5.37 10.75 -3.86
C THR A 69 5.52 9.68 -4.94
N PRO A 70 6.73 9.34 -5.43
CA PRO A 70 6.88 8.24 -6.38
C PRO A 70 6.07 7.08 -5.83
N SER A 71 5.11 6.57 -6.62
CA SER A 71 4.08 5.65 -6.12
C SER A 71 4.77 4.65 -5.22
N GLU A 72 4.46 4.79 -3.93
CA GLU A 72 5.20 4.19 -2.81
C GLU A 72 5.04 2.65 -2.76
N ASP A 73 4.69 2.05 -3.88
CA ASP A 73 4.46 0.63 -4.16
C ASP A 73 5.75 -0.08 -4.59
N HIS A 74 6.82 0.68 -4.89
CA HIS A 74 8.15 0.15 -5.26
C HIS A 74 9.06 -0.17 -4.06
N PHE A 75 8.51 -0.32 -2.85
CA PHE A 75 9.34 -0.47 -1.65
C PHE A 75 10.18 -1.76 -1.66
N LEU A 76 9.71 -2.86 -2.28
CA LEU A 76 10.52 -4.08 -2.46
C LEU A 76 11.40 -4.04 -3.72
N THR A 77 11.27 -3.06 -4.62
CA THR A 77 12.11 -3.00 -5.83
C THR A 77 13.58 -2.83 -5.45
N GLY A 78 14.45 -3.67 -6.00
CA GLY A 78 15.88 -3.72 -5.70
C GLY A 78 16.24 -4.62 -4.51
N ILE A 79 15.26 -5.11 -3.75
CA ILE A 79 15.49 -6.03 -2.63
C ILE A 79 15.71 -7.45 -3.18
N PRO A 80 16.67 -8.23 -2.64
CA PRO A 80 16.79 -9.66 -2.95
C PRO A 80 15.53 -10.42 -2.53
N ILE A 81 15.07 -11.38 -3.35
CA ILE A 81 13.84 -12.15 -3.07
C ILE A 81 13.93 -13.04 -1.82
N GLY A 82 15.13 -13.22 -1.26
CA GLY A 82 15.38 -14.13 -0.15
C GLY A 82 15.53 -15.58 -0.62
N ASP A 83 15.66 -16.48 0.35
CA ASP A 83 15.80 -17.91 0.09
C ASP A 83 14.44 -18.61 0.26
N PHE A 84 14.16 -19.61 -0.58
CA PHE A 84 12.91 -20.37 -0.55
C PHE A 84 13.00 -21.61 0.35
N HIS A 85 14.04 -21.76 1.18
CA HIS A 85 14.25 -22.93 2.05
C HIS A 85 13.11 -23.19 3.05
N SER A 86 12.33 -22.16 3.39
CA SER A 86 11.15 -22.27 4.26
C SER A 86 9.94 -22.88 3.56
N LEU A 87 9.95 -22.90 2.22
CA LEU A 87 8.82 -23.36 1.42
C LEU A 87 8.79 -24.88 1.30
N GLN A 88 7.58 -25.40 1.39
CA GLN A 88 7.29 -26.82 1.21
C GLN A 88 6.44 -27.01 -0.05
N PRO A 89 6.76 -27.98 -0.92
CA PRO A 89 5.93 -28.29 -2.06
C PRO A 89 4.62 -28.91 -1.58
N VAL A 90 3.48 -28.43 -2.09
CA VAL A 90 2.15 -28.91 -1.67
C VAL A 90 1.97 -30.41 -1.97
N THR A 91 2.62 -30.91 -3.02
CA THR A 91 2.53 -32.33 -3.42
C THR A 91 3.33 -33.29 -2.53
N GLY A 92 4.11 -32.79 -1.57
CA GLY A 92 4.98 -33.59 -0.72
C GLY A 92 6.18 -34.23 -1.45
N LYS A 93 6.38 -33.94 -2.74
CA LYS A 93 7.61 -34.33 -3.45
C LYS A 93 8.72 -33.38 -3.05
N GLU A 94 9.81 -33.89 -2.47
CA GLU A 94 11.02 -33.11 -2.24
C GLU A 94 11.47 -32.48 -3.56
N PHE A 95 11.32 -31.16 -3.66
CA PHE A 95 12.02 -30.41 -4.69
C PHE A 95 13.42 -30.12 -4.16
N PRO A 96 14.44 -30.14 -5.03
CA PRO A 96 15.74 -29.62 -4.64
C PRO A 96 15.51 -28.19 -4.09
N PRO A 97 16.21 -27.81 -3.02
CA PRO A 97 16.15 -26.44 -2.53
C PRO A 97 16.35 -25.50 -3.72
N ALA A 98 15.64 -24.38 -3.73
CA ALA A 98 15.70 -23.31 -4.73
C ALA A 98 17.13 -22.78 -4.91
N THR A 99 18.01 -23.60 -5.46
CA THR A 99 19.45 -23.44 -5.45
C THR A 99 19.83 -23.08 -6.86
N SER A 100 20.38 -21.87 -7.02
CA SER A 100 21.00 -21.28 -8.23
C SER A 100 20.20 -21.28 -9.55
N GLU A 101 19.39 -22.29 -9.84
CA GLU A 101 18.56 -22.44 -11.03
C GLU A 101 17.51 -21.33 -11.13
N PHE A 102 16.95 -20.88 -9.99
CA PHE A 102 16.02 -19.75 -9.97
C PHE A 102 16.73 -18.40 -10.12
N LEU A 103 18.01 -18.30 -9.74
CA LEU A 103 18.79 -17.06 -9.87
C LEU A 103 19.11 -16.72 -11.32
N ASN A 104 19.01 -17.67 -12.26
CA ASN A 104 19.24 -17.42 -13.68
C ASN A 104 17.95 -17.26 -14.49
N LYS A 105 16.78 -17.30 -13.84
CA LYS A 105 15.47 -17.18 -14.49
C LYS A 105 14.76 -15.91 -14.04
N THR A 106 13.86 -15.43 -14.89
CA THR A 106 12.81 -14.49 -14.51
C THR A 106 11.74 -15.24 -13.73
N LEU A 107 11.42 -14.80 -12.52
CA LEU A 107 10.42 -15.42 -11.66
C LEU A 107 9.23 -14.49 -11.47
N PHE A 108 8.03 -15.07 -11.53
CA PHE A 108 6.81 -14.46 -11.00
C PHE A 108 6.39 -15.21 -9.74
N VAL A 109 6.71 -14.63 -8.58
CA VAL A 109 6.34 -15.18 -7.28
C VAL A 109 4.98 -14.61 -6.87
N ILE A 110 4.02 -15.48 -6.59
CA ILE A 110 2.64 -15.09 -6.27
C ILE A 110 2.31 -15.55 -4.87
N LEU A 111 2.26 -14.62 -3.92
CA LEU A 111 1.84 -14.86 -2.55
C LEU A 111 0.32 -14.80 -2.50
N TRP A 112 -0.34 -15.88 -2.08
CA TRP A 112 -1.79 -15.97 -2.09
C TRP A 112 -2.33 -16.78 -0.91
N GLY A 113 -3.56 -16.48 -0.49
CA GLY A 113 -4.25 -17.19 0.59
C GLY A 113 -5.42 -18.03 0.07
N PRO A 114 -5.54 -19.33 0.42
CA PRO A 114 -6.69 -20.16 0.03
C PRO A 114 -8.03 -19.73 0.63
N TRP A 115 -8.03 -18.91 1.68
CA TRP A 115 -9.25 -18.35 2.29
C TRP A 115 -9.65 -16.98 1.70
N ASP A 116 -8.82 -16.40 0.84
CA ASP A 116 -9.10 -15.11 0.23
C ASP A 116 -9.65 -15.29 -1.19
N ASP A 117 -10.95 -15.02 -1.34
CA ASP A 117 -11.65 -15.09 -2.63
C ASP A 117 -11.01 -14.18 -3.68
N HIS A 118 -10.41 -13.05 -3.25
CA HIS A 118 -9.75 -12.12 -4.16
C HIS A 118 -8.45 -12.73 -4.73
N SER A 119 -7.59 -13.29 -3.87
CA SER A 119 -6.42 -14.10 -4.24
C SER A 119 -6.77 -15.21 -5.25
N GLY A 120 -7.86 -15.95 -5.01
CA GLY A 120 -8.30 -17.02 -5.91
C GLY A 120 -8.70 -16.52 -7.32
N LYS A 121 -9.45 -15.42 -7.38
CA LYS A 121 -9.86 -14.78 -8.66
C LYS A 121 -8.64 -14.27 -9.44
N LEU A 122 -7.70 -13.62 -8.75
CA LEU A 122 -6.47 -13.11 -9.34
C LEU A 122 -5.63 -14.24 -9.93
N LEU A 123 -5.39 -15.30 -9.15
CA LEU A 123 -4.61 -16.45 -9.60
C LEU A 123 -5.26 -17.12 -10.82
N ARG A 124 -6.59 -17.23 -10.86
CA ARG A 124 -7.32 -17.79 -12.00
C ARG A 124 -7.16 -16.95 -13.28
N ARG A 125 -7.22 -15.62 -13.19
CA ARG A 125 -7.05 -14.72 -14.35
C ARG A 125 -5.64 -14.79 -14.91
N LEU A 126 -4.64 -14.83 -14.04
CA LEU A 126 -3.24 -14.89 -14.45
C LEU A 126 -2.82 -16.28 -14.95
N TRP A 127 -3.55 -17.34 -14.58
CA TRP A 127 -3.08 -18.71 -14.79
C TRP A 127 -2.80 -19.08 -16.24
N SER A 128 -3.74 -18.83 -17.16
CA SER A 128 -3.54 -19.21 -18.56
C SER A 128 -2.35 -18.48 -19.19
N PRO A 129 -2.19 -17.15 -19.02
CA PRO A 129 -0.98 -16.43 -19.37
C PRO A 129 0.29 -17.00 -18.74
N LEU A 130 0.28 -17.24 -17.42
CA LEU A 130 1.40 -17.81 -16.67
C LEU A 130 1.80 -19.20 -17.15
N GLN A 131 0.83 -20.05 -17.50
CA GLN A 131 1.07 -21.39 -18.03
C GLN A 131 1.69 -21.34 -19.43
N LYS A 132 1.23 -20.41 -20.29
CA LYS A 132 1.86 -20.17 -21.59
C LYS A 132 3.28 -19.64 -21.41
N ALA A 133 3.47 -18.75 -20.46
CA ALA A 133 4.75 -18.14 -20.15
C ALA A 133 5.76 -19.15 -19.59
N GLY A 134 5.32 -20.08 -18.73
CA GLY A 134 6.13 -21.17 -18.21
C GLY A 134 6.65 -22.18 -19.24
N LYS A 135 6.29 -22.04 -20.52
CA LYS A 135 6.96 -22.79 -21.62
C LYS A 135 8.33 -22.20 -21.98
N ASN A 136 8.60 -20.95 -21.61
CA ASN A 136 9.91 -20.34 -21.79
C ASN A 136 10.86 -20.88 -20.69
N PRO A 137 12.00 -21.51 -21.04
CA PRO A 137 12.91 -22.10 -20.06
C PRO A 137 13.55 -21.06 -19.11
N ASN A 138 13.57 -19.78 -19.50
CA ASN A 138 14.09 -18.69 -18.70
C ASN A 138 13.04 -18.04 -17.79
N PHE A 139 11.80 -18.54 -17.82
CA PHE A 139 10.68 -17.96 -17.09
C PHE A 139 10.03 -19.01 -16.19
N GLN A 140 9.77 -18.66 -14.93
CA GLN A 140 9.14 -19.56 -13.98
C GLN A 140 8.13 -18.86 -13.10
N VAL A 141 7.03 -19.55 -12.82
CA VAL A 141 5.96 -19.05 -11.96
C VAL A 141 5.97 -19.86 -10.67
N ILE A 142 6.00 -19.16 -9.55
CA ILE A 142 6.11 -19.73 -8.21
C ILE A 142 4.91 -19.24 -7.38
N PRO A 143 3.75 -19.91 -7.47
CA PRO A 143 2.66 -19.67 -6.54
C PRO A 143 3.03 -20.21 -5.16
N ILE A 144 3.02 -19.32 -4.16
CA ILE A 144 3.26 -19.62 -2.76
C ILE A 144 1.96 -19.39 -2.00
N ALA A 145 1.36 -20.49 -1.55
CA ALA A 145 0.23 -20.47 -0.65
C ALA A 145 0.72 -20.16 0.77
N TYR A 146 0.01 -19.29 1.47
CA TYR A 146 0.27 -18.99 2.88
C TYR A 146 -0.82 -19.57 3.75
N TYR A 147 -0.54 -19.82 5.05
CA TYR A 147 -1.53 -19.79 6.13
C TYR A 147 -1.23 -18.59 7.03
N ALA A 148 -2.07 -17.57 7.01
CA ALA A 148 -2.14 -16.69 8.17
C ALA A 148 -3.02 -17.39 9.20
N LYS A 149 -2.47 -18.38 9.91
CA LYS A 149 -3.11 -18.83 11.15
C LYS A 149 -3.10 -17.61 12.04
N THR A 150 -4.26 -17.17 12.50
CA THR A 150 -4.36 -16.23 13.61
C THR A 150 -3.56 -16.84 14.76
N ASN A 151 -2.31 -16.39 14.92
CA ASN A 151 -1.38 -16.89 15.91
C ASN A 151 -1.85 -16.39 17.27
N VAL A 152 -2.80 -17.10 17.87
CA VAL A 152 -3.02 -17.00 19.30
C VAL A 152 -1.83 -17.71 19.95
N PRO A 153 -0.92 -17.00 20.64
CA PRO A 153 0.19 -17.66 21.33
C PRO A 153 -0.37 -18.62 22.37
N ILE A 154 0.16 -19.84 22.40
CA ILE A 154 -0.28 -20.91 23.29
C ILE A 154 0.70 -21.01 24.44
N ASN A 155 0.21 -20.89 25.67
CA ASN A 155 1.02 -21.02 26.86
C ASN A 155 1.25 -22.50 27.19
N TRP A 156 2.32 -23.08 26.66
CA TRP A 156 2.63 -24.51 26.80
C TRP A 156 2.87 -24.96 28.25
N TYR A 157 3.20 -24.03 29.15
CA TYR A 157 3.46 -24.31 30.57
C TYR A 157 2.18 -24.61 31.36
N GLU A 158 1.01 -24.20 30.85
CA GLU A 158 -0.28 -24.39 31.51
C GLU A 158 -1.06 -25.59 30.97
N MET A 159 -0.65 -26.17 29.85
CA MET A 159 -1.28 -27.36 29.26
C MET A 159 -0.68 -28.65 29.82
N GLY A 160 -1.54 -29.57 30.25
CA GLY A 160 -1.14 -30.93 30.62
C GLY A 160 -0.59 -31.72 29.43
N GLN A 161 0.19 -32.78 29.68
CA GLN A 161 0.83 -33.57 28.61
C GLN A 161 -0.19 -34.20 27.63
N LEU A 162 -1.33 -34.68 28.13
CA LEU A 162 -2.41 -35.24 27.29
C LEU A 162 -3.05 -34.16 26.39
N GLU A 163 -3.26 -32.95 26.94
CA GLU A 163 -3.81 -31.81 26.20
C GLU A 163 -2.82 -31.33 25.14
N ARG A 164 -1.52 -31.35 25.48
CA ARG A 164 -0.43 -31.09 24.54
C ARG A 164 -0.43 -32.08 23.38
N ASP A 165 -0.53 -33.36 23.67
CA ASP A 165 -0.54 -34.41 22.63
C ASP A 165 -1.81 -34.33 21.78
N HIS A 166 -2.98 -34.11 22.38
CA HIS A 166 -4.24 -33.89 21.67
C HIS A 166 -4.18 -32.63 20.79
N PHE A 167 -3.61 -31.54 21.32
CA PHE A 167 -3.42 -30.30 20.59
C PHE A 167 -2.47 -30.46 19.40
N LEU A 168 -1.35 -31.18 19.59
CA LEU A 168 -0.41 -31.51 18.51
C LEU A 168 -1.07 -32.40 17.45
N GLN A 169 -1.87 -33.40 17.84
CA GLN A 169 -2.64 -34.21 16.90
C GLN A 169 -3.69 -33.39 16.14
N GLN A 170 -4.37 -32.45 16.82
CA GLN A 170 -5.32 -31.55 16.18
C GLN A 170 -4.63 -30.61 15.19
N LYS A 171 -3.50 -29.99 15.58
CA LYS A 171 -2.68 -29.17 14.67
C LYS A 171 -2.24 -29.96 13.44
N LYS A 172 -1.78 -31.20 13.63
CA LYS A 172 -1.38 -32.08 12.52
C LYS A 172 -2.56 -32.41 11.61
N ARG A 173 -3.76 -32.63 12.16
CA ARG A 173 -4.99 -32.82 11.36
C ARG A 173 -5.39 -31.55 10.61
N GLU A 174 -5.24 -30.39 11.21
CA GLU A 174 -5.52 -29.10 10.57
C GLU A 174 -4.55 -28.82 9.42
N GLU A 175 -3.26 -29.13 9.57
CA GLU A 175 -2.26 -29.05 8.48
C GLU A 175 -2.61 -30.00 7.32
N ILE A 176 -2.98 -31.25 7.61
CA ILE A 176 -3.43 -32.20 6.58
C ILE A 176 -4.68 -31.68 5.86
N ARG A 177 -5.66 -31.17 6.62
CA ARG A 177 -6.90 -30.60 6.06
C ARG A 177 -6.60 -29.37 5.20
N LEU A 178 -5.62 -28.55 5.59
CA LEU A 178 -5.22 -27.35 4.87
C LEU A 178 -4.49 -27.69 3.57
N ASN A 179 -3.58 -28.67 3.59
CA ASN A 179 -2.98 -29.20 2.36
C ASN A 179 -4.06 -29.72 1.41
N GLN A 180 -5.08 -30.41 1.94
CA GLN A 180 -6.24 -30.84 1.14
C GLN A 180 -7.06 -29.66 0.60
N VAL A 181 -7.27 -28.58 1.37
CA VAL A 181 -7.98 -27.38 0.90
C VAL A 181 -7.19 -26.69 -0.21
N ILE A 182 -5.88 -26.49 -0.02
CA ILE A 182 -5.00 -25.92 -1.04
C ILE A 182 -5.04 -26.80 -2.28
N GLU A 183 -4.91 -28.12 -2.12
CA GLU A 183 -4.99 -29.05 -3.24
C GLU A 183 -6.33 -28.97 -3.98
N GLN A 184 -7.44 -28.89 -3.24
CA GLN A 184 -8.79 -28.77 -3.79
C GLN A 184 -8.98 -27.44 -4.52
N CYS A 185 -8.52 -26.33 -3.95
CA CYS A 185 -8.50 -25.02 -4.62
C CYS A 185 -7.73 -25.14 -5.94
N PHE A 186 -6.52 -25.69 -5.91
CA PHE A 186 -5.71 -25.81 -7.11
C PHE A 186 -6.36 -26.69 -8.19
N ARG A 187 -6.96 -27.82 -7.80
CA ARG A 187 -7.78 -28.68 -8.68
C ARG A 187 -8.95 -27.91 -9.28
N ALA A 188 -9.74 -27.22 -8.44
CA ALA A 188 -10.96 -26.51 -8.84
C ALA A 188 -10.68 -25.41 -9.87
N TYR A 189 -9.51 -24.80 -9.78
CA TYR A 189 -9.08 -23.76 -10.70
C TYR A 189 -8.28 -24.29 -11.91
N GLY A 190 -8.03 -25.60 -12.02
CA GLY A 190 -7.37 -26.23 -13.17
C GLY A 190 -5.84 -26.07 -13.19
N PHE A 191 -5.23 -25.90 -12.03
CA PHE A 191 -3.78 -25.75 -11.90
C PHE A 191 -3.07 -27.12 -11.87
N HIS A 192 -1.90 -27.21 -12.52
CA HIS A 192 -1.01 -28.35 -12.38
C HIS A 192 -0.17 -28.19 -11.10
N PHE A 193 -0.28 -29.17 -10.20
CA PHE A 193 0.31 -29.16 -8.85
C PHE A 193 1.83 -29.17 -8.76
N SER A 194 2.54 -29.42 -9.87
CA SER A 194 3.98 -29.68 -9.79
C SER A 194 4.78 -28.48 -9.29
N ASN A 195 4.26 -27.26 -9.39
CA ASN A 195 5.03 -26.03 -9.10
C ASN A 195 4.38 -25.18 -7.99
N VAL A 196 3.56 -25.79 -7.14
CA VAL A 196 2.89 -25.08 -6.05
C VAL A 196 3.65 -25.26 -4.75
N TRP A 197 3.92 -24.13 -4.10
CA TRP A 197 4.63 -24.04 -2.84
C TRP A 197 3.70 -23.56 -1.73
N TRP A 198 4.09 -23.90 -0.51
CA TRP A 198 3.39 -23.60 0.72
C TRP A 198 4.38 -23.08 1.75
N ASP A 199 4.07 -21.97 2.41
CA ASP A 199 4.82 -21.48 3.56
C ASP A 199 4.04 -21.70 4.87
N PRO A 200 4.31 -22.78 5.63
CA PRO A 200 3.57 -23.11 6.84
C PRO A 200 3.80 -22.11 7.98
N ALA A 201 4.93 -21.41 7.97
CA ALA A 201 5.39 -20.59 9.08
C ALA A 201 5.44 -19.10 8.75
N ASP A 202 4.97 -18.71 7.55
CA ASP A 202 5.02 -17.34 7.05
C ASP A 202 6.45 -16.77 7.03
N ARG A 203 7.46 -17.64 7.01
CA ARG A 203 8.87 -17.26 7.15
C ARG A 203 9.37 -16.54 5.92
N PHE A 204 8.99 -16.96 4.72
CA PHE A 204 9.40 -16.30 3.48
C PHE A 204 8.94 -14.84 3.46
N ARG A 205 7.68 -14.58 3.83
CA ARG A 205 7.14 -13.22 3.89
C ARG A 205 7.82 -12.39 4.97
N LEU A 206 8.05 -12.98 6.15
CA LEU A 206 8.74 -12.30 7.25
C LEU A 206 10.21 -11.99 6.93
N ASP A 207 10.91 -12.90 6.26
CA ASP A 207 12.29 -12.70 5.80
C ASP A 207 12.34 -11.56 4.78
N LEU A 208 11.38 -11.52 3.84
CA LEU A 208 11.25 -10.41 2.89
C LEU A 208 11.00 -9.07 3.60
N ILE A 209 10.13 -9.06 4.61
CA ILE A 209 9.87 -7.90 5.47
C ILE A 209 11.15 -7.43 6.15
N ASP A 210 11.94 -8.35 6.71
CA ASP A 210 13.17 -8.03 7.42
C ASP A 210 14.28 -7.55 6.48
N SER A 211 14.41 -8.13 5.27
CA SER A 211 15.31 -7.63 4.23
C SER A 211 15.00 -6.17 3.87
N VAL A 212 13.72 -5.82 3.72
CA VAL A 212 13.32 -4.44 3.42
C VAL A 212 13.59 -3.52 4.59
N ARG A 213 13.35 -3.96 5.84
CA ARG A 213 13.65 -3.15 7.03
C ARG A 213 15.13 -2.84 7.15
N HIS A 214 15.99 -3.77 6.77
CA HIS A 214 17.43 -3.59 6.78
C HIS A 214 17.90 -2.65 5.66
N GLU A 215 17.46 -2.89 4.41
CA GLU A 215 17.93 -2.13 3.25
C GLU A 215 17.26 -0.75 3.11
N LYS A 216 16.00 -0.62 3.53
CA LYS A 216 15.19 0.60 3.41
C LYS A 216 14.44 0.89 4.71
N PRO A 217 15.14 1.34 5.77
CA PRO A 217 14.53 1.62 7.08
C PRO A 217 13.38 2.65 7.02
N SER A 218 13.41 3.55 6.04
CA SER A 218 12.37 4.56 5.80
C SER A 218 11.01 3.98 5.37
N ALA A 219 10.97 2.74 4.85
CA ALA A 219 9.74 2.09 4.38
C ALA A 219 8.91 1.40 5.50
N LYS A 220 9.36 1.47 6.77
CA LYS A 220 8.86 0.66 7.90
C LYS A 220 7.34 0.57 8.04
N ARG A 221 6.58 1.65 7.79
CA ARG A 221 5.10 1.67 7.93
C ARG A 221 4.35 0.88 6.86
N LYS A 222 4.91 0.70 5.66
CA LYS A 222 4.26 -0.06 4.56
C LYS A 222 4.65 -1.53 4.52
N ILE A 223 5.78 -1.88 5.13
CA ILE A 223 6.29 -3.25 5.19
C ILE A 223 5.31 -4.19 5.94
N ASP A 224 4.60 -3.67 6.95
CA ASP A 224 3.56 -4.42 7.65
C ASP A 224 2.32 -4.71 6.76
N GLY A 225 2.22 -4.04 5.60
CA GLY A 225 1.17 -4.17 4.60
C GLY A 225 1.46 -5.15 3.46
N ILE A 226 2.56 -5.93 3.49
CA ILE A 226 2.72 -7.08 2.58
C ILE A 226 1.68 -8.13 2.96
N GLY A 227 0.49 -8.00 2.35
CA GLY A 227 -0.68 -8.84 2.53
C GLY A 227 -0.91 -9.77 1.34
N PHE A 228 -2.12 -10.30 1.25
CA PHE A 228 -2.50 -11.23 0.19
C PHE A 228 -3.64 -10.63 -0.66
N PRO A 229 -3.62 -10.84 -1.99
CA PRO A 229 -2.49 -11.34 -2.79
C PRO A 229 -1.36 -10.33 -3.02
N THR A 230 -0.13 -10.84 -3.16
CA THR A 230 1.05 -10.07 -3.58
C THR A 230 1.75 -10.78 -4.74
N ILE A 231 2.14 -10.06 -5.78
CA ILE A 231 2.90 -10.57 -6.93
C ILE A 231 4.26 -9.88 -6.95
N LEU A 232 5.32 -10.66 -7.10
CA LEU A 232 6.69 -10.18 -7.21
C LEU A 232 7.25 -10.60 -8.57
N HIS A 233 7.70 -9.64 -9.36
CA HIS A 233 8.52 -9.89 -10.54
C HIS A 233 9.99 -9.85 -10.12
N VAL A 234 10.68 -10.96 -10.31
CA VAL A 234 12.07 -11.14 -9.87
C VAL A 234 12.93 -11.46 -11.07
N GLU A 235 14.04 -10.76 -11.21
CA GLU A 235 15.06 -11.04 -12.22
C GLU A 235 16.40 -11.17 -11.53
N HIS A 236 17.12 -12.25 -11.82
CA HIS A 236 18.44 -12.48 -11.26
C HIS A 236 18.47 -12.46 -9.72
N GLY A 237 17.40 -12.94 -9.09
CA GLY A 237 17.23 -12.93 -7.64
C GLY A 237 16.86 -11.56 -7.02
N ILE A 238 16.68 -10.52 -7.84
CA ILE A 238 16.34 -9.16 -7.39
C ILE A 238 14.91 -8.85 -7.78
N ILE A 239 14.13 -8.33 -6.84
CA ILE A 239 12.76 -7.89 -7.10
C ILE A 239 12.79 -6.63 -7.97
N ARG A 240 12.16 -6.70 -9.14
CA ARG A 240 12.01 -5.56 -10.06
C ARG A 240 10.71 -4.81 -9.82
N ASN A 241 9.61 -5.54 -9.77
CA ASN A 241 8.27 -4.98 -9.57
C ASN A 241 7.49 -5.76 -8.51
N VAL A 242 6.53 -5.05 -7.91
CA VAL A 242 5.68 -5.53 -6.83
C VAL A 242 4.27 -5.06 -7.13
N TRP A 243 3.31 -5.96 -6.97
CA TRP A 243 1.90 -5.61 -7.02
C TRP A 243 1.22 -6.23 -5.80
N THR A 244 0.58 -5.40 -4.99
CA THR A 244 -0.15 -5.81 -3.79
C THR A 244 -1.61 -5.44 -3.96
N SER A 245 -2.55 -6.35 -3.66
CA SER A 245 -3.97 -5.97 -3.64
C SER A 245 -4.28 -5.08 -2.44
N GLY A 246 -5.10 -4.05 -2.66
CA GLY A 246 -5.52 -3.16 -1.59
C GLY A 246 -6.08 -1.83 -2.05
N THR A 247 -6.18 -1.61 -3.36
CA THR A 247 -6.70 -0.37 -3.95
C THR A 247 -7.70 -0.72 -5.05
N ASN A 248 -8.69 0.14 -5.31
CA ASN A 248 -9.70 -0.09 -6.35
C ASN A 248 -9.11 -0.25 -7.78
N ASP A 249 -7.80 -0.04 -7.95
CA ASP A 249 -7.03 -0.17 -9.20
C ASP A 249 -6.49 -1.59 -9.47
N ASP A 250 -6.90 -2.59 -8.68
CA ASP A 250 -6.43 -3.98 -8.81
C ASP A 250 -6.51 -4.51 -10.26
N TRP A 251 -7.54 -4.13 -11.03
CA TRP A 251 -7.68 -4.58 -12.43
C TRP A 251 -6.69 -3.93 -13.41
N GLN A 252 -6.31 -2.68 -13.19
CA GLN A 252 -5.37 -1.97 -14.06
C GLN A 252 -3.95 -2.49 -13.84
N GLN A 253 -3.60 -2.76 -12.57
CA GLN A 253 -2.36 -3.44 -12.21
C GLN A 253 -2.29 -4.85 -12.81
N MET A 254 -3.43 -5.56 -12.91
CA MET A 254 -3.46 -6.88 -13.55
C MET A 254 -3.12 -6.85 -15.03
N ASP A 255 -3.58 -5.84 -15.78
CA ASP A 255 -3.26 -5.74 -17.20
C ASP A 255 -1.78 -5.40 -17.43
N GLU A 256 -1.16 -4.63 -16.53
CA GLU A 256 0.29 -4.40 -16.50
C GLU A 256 1.05 -5.72 -16.23
N VAL A 257 0.67 -6.47 -15.19
CA VAL A 257 1.26 -7.78 -14.87
C VAL A 257 1.18 -8.72 -16.08
N LEU A 258 0.03 -8.79 -16.74
CA LEU A 258 -0.16 -9.61 -17.93
C LEU A 258 0.71 -9.16 -19.11
N THR A 259 0.87 -7.86 -19.28
CA THR A 259 1.73 -7.27 -20.32
C THR A 259 3.19 -7.65 -20.10
N ILE A 260 3.67 -7.55 -18.86
CA ILE A 260 5.05 -7.94 -18.52
C ILE A 260 5.24 -9.44 -18.67
N ILE A 261 4.30 -10.27 -18.19
CA ILE A 261 4.35 -11.73 -18.38
C ILE A 261 4.44 -12.07 -19.88
N ALA A 262 3.62 -11.42 -20.72
CA ALA A 262 3.65 -11.64 -22.16
C ALA A 262 4.99 -11.23 -22.79
N ALA A 263 5.54 -10.09 -22.40
CA ALA A 263 6.82 -9.59 -22.86
C ALA A 263 7.99 -10.51 -22.45
N GLU A 264 8.08 -10.85 -21.17
CA GLU A 264 9.12 -11.73 -20.61
C GLU A 264 9.08 -13.14 -21.23
N ALA A 265 7.86 -13.65 -21.47
CA ALA A 265 7.68 -14.94 -22.10
C ALA A 265 7.80 -14.93 -23.62
N LYS A 266 7.98 -13.76 -24.25
CA LYS A 266 7.99 -13.58 -25.71
C LYS A 266 6.76 -14.19 -26.37
N LEU A 267 5.60 -14.07 -25.72
CA LEU A 267 4.33 -14.54 -26.26
C LEU A 267 3.90 -13.58 -27.38
N LYS A 268 3.54 -14.15 -28.54
CA LYS A 268 2.95 -13.40 -29.66
C LYS A 268 1.48 -13.10 -29.42
#